data_AF-A0A7L5E5E4-F1
#
_entry.id   AF-A0A7L5E5E4-F1
#
_cell.length_a   1.000
_cell.length_b   1.000
_cell.length_c   1.000
_cell.angle_alpha   90.00
_cell.angle_beta   90.00
_cell.angle_gamma   90.00
#
_symmetry.space_group_name_H-M   'P 1'
#
loop_
_entity.id
_entity.type
_entity.pdbx_description
1 polymer ?
#
loop_
_entity_poly.entity_id
_entity_poly.type
_entity_poly.pdbx_seq_one_letter_code
_entity_poly.pdbx_strand_id
1 'polypeptide(L)' 'MHLVLSDGSRNTIGQAELALVKSSAYLINTSLGPLVNETALIETLRTRKSLA' A
#
# COMPACT_ATOMS: atom_id res chain seq x y z
N MET A 1 8.50 2.48 -3.99
CA MET A 1 7.60 3.28 -4.85
C MET A 1 8.36 4.52 -5.25
N HIS A 2 8.38 4.82 -6.55
CA HIS A 2 9.07 5.97 -7.13
C HIS A 2 8.15 6.59 -8.19
N LEU A 3 7.01 7.14 -7.74
CA LEU A 3 6.01 7.79 -8.61
C LEU A 3 5.82 9.24 -8.15
N VAL A 4 5.53 10.13 -9.10
CA VAL A 4 5.11 11.50 -8.82
C VAL A 4 3.65 11.47 -8.35
N LEU A 5 3.31 12.22 -7.30
CA LEU A 5 1.92 12.42 -6.90
C LEU A 5 1.25 13.42 -7.85
N SER A 6 0.14 12.98 -8.41
CA SER A 6 -0.79 13.73 -9.25
C SER A 6 -2.20 13.21 -8.94
N ASP A 7 -3.22 13.80 -9.55
CA ASP A 7 -4.59 13.28 -9.40
C ASP A 7 -4.72 11.84 -9.93
N GLY A 8 -4.00 11.49 -11.00
CA GLY A 8 -4.05 10.15 -11.60
C GLY A 8 -3.23 9.09 -10.85
N SER A 9 -2.26 9.48 -10.02
CA SER A 9 -1.44 8.55 -9.23
C SER A 9 -1.83 8.49 -7.76
N ARG A 10 -2.84 9.27 -7.36
CA ARG A 10 -3.39 9.17 -6.01
C ARG A 10 -4.04 7.81 -5.82
N ASN A 11 -3.75 7.18 -4.69
CA ASN A 11 -4.23 5.84 -4.34
C ASN A 11 -3.89 4.75 -5.39
N THR A 12 -2.78 4.89 -6.13
CA THR A 12 -2.29 3.83 -7.05
C THR A 12 -2.19 2.46 -6.37
N ILE A 13 -1.85 2.43 -5.07
CA ILE A 13 -1.93 1.21 -4.26
C ILE A 13 -3.16 1.30 -3.36
N GLY A 14 -4.22 0.60 -3.74
CA GLY A 14 -5.48 0.49 -2.99
C GLY A 14 -5.72 -0.91 -2.45
N GLN A 15 -6.97 -1.18 -2.06
CA GLN A 15 -7.37 -2.47 -1.48
C GLN A 15 -7.18 -3.65 -2.44
N ALA A 16 -7.49 -3.45 -3.73
CA ALA A 16 -7.38 -4.51 -4.73
C ALA A 16 -5.92 -4.92 -4.94
N GLU A 17 -5.01 -3.95 -5.06
CA GLU A 17 -3.58 -4.19 -5.23
C GLU A 17 -3.00 -4.87 -3.99
N LEU A 18 -3.37 -4.38 -2.79
CA LEU A 18 -2.94 -4.97 -1.52
C LEU A 18 -3.46 -6.40 -1.34
N ALA A 19 -4.65 -6.74 -1.82
CA ALA A 19 -5.19 -8.10 -1.74
C ALA A 19 -4.34 -9.14 -2.49
N LEU A 20 -3.63 -8.71 -3.55
CA LEU A 20 -2.78 -9.57 -4.38
C LEU A 20 -1.37 -9.79 -3.79
N VAL A 21 -0.99 -9.05 -2.75
CA VAL A 21 0.35 -9.09 -2.17
C VAL A 21 0.55 -10.37 -1.34
N LYS A 22 1.71 -11.03 -1.52
CA LYS A 22 2.15 -12.15 -0.67
C LYS A 22 2.26 -11.69 0.79
N SER A 23 1.90 -12.55 1.74
CA SER A 23 1.96 -12.22 3.17
C SER A 23 3.36 -11.81 3.66
N SER A 24 4.43 -12.31 3.02
CA SER A 24 5.83 -11.99 3.35
C SER A 24 6.41 -10.79 2.60
N ALA A 25 5.64 -10.15 1.71
CA ALA A 25 6.16 -9.06 0.90
C ALA A 25 6.18 -7.73 1.67
N TYR A 26 7.13 -6.86 1.30
CA TYR A 26 7.26 -5.52 1.84
C TYR A 26 6.88 -4.48 0.79
N LEU A 27 6.11 -3.47 1.22
CA LEU A 27 5.86 -2.26 0.44
C LEU A 27 6.72 -1.13 0.99
N ILE A 28 7.65 -0.62 0.18
CA ILE A 28 8.49 0.54 0.54
C ILE A 28 8.01 1.73 -0.27
N ASN A 29 7.56 2.80 0.40
CA ASN A 29 7.22 4.07 -0.23
C ASN A 29 8.10 5.20 0.33
N THR A 30 9.05 5.68 -0.47
CA THR A 30 9.87 6.87 -0.17
C THR A 30 9.45 8.09 -1.00
N SER A 31 8.32 7.99 -1.70
CA SER A 31 7.69 9.10 -2.43
C SER A 31 6.67 9.80 -1.51
N LEU A 32 5.50 10.17 -2.03
CA LEU A 32 4.44 10.81 -1.24
C LEU A 32 3.41 9.79 -0.72
N GLY A 33 2.99 9.97 0.53
CA GLY A 33 2.03 9.09 1.22
C GLY A 33 0.75 8.81 0.42
N PRO A 34 0.10 9.82 -0.20
CA PRO A 34 -1.17 9.63 -0.91
C PRO A 34 -1.12 8.77 -2.17
N LEU A 35 0.04 8.21 -2.55
CA LEU A 35 0.12 7.16 -3.57
C LEU A 35 -0.45 5.82 -3.06
N VAL A 36 -0.59 5.67 -1.74
CA VAL A 36 -1.17 4.49 -1.08
C VAL A 36 -2.45 4.91 -0.36
N ASN A 37 -3.52 4.12 -0.53
CA ASN A 37 -4.72 4.28 0.29
C ASN A 37 -4.42 3.83 1.72
N GLU A 38 -4.35 4.80 2.64
CA GLU A 38 -3.93 4.57 4.03
C GLU A 38 -4.89 3.64 4.80
N THR A 39 -6.21 3.81 4.62
CA THR A 39 -7.21 2.94 5.26
C THR A 39 -7.04 1.49 4.80
N ALA A 40 -6.89 1.25 3.49
CA ALA A 40 -6.67 -0.09 2.95
C ALA A 40 -5.35 -0.70 3.44
N LEU A 41 -4.29 0.11 3.56
CA LEU A 41 -3.00 -0.32 4.10
C LEU A 41 -3.13 -0.74 5.57
N ILE A 42 -3.77 0.07 6.41
CA ILE A 42 -3.99 -0.23 7.82
C ILE A 42 -4.77 -1.54 8.00
N GLU A 43 -5.87 -1.72 7.26
CA GLU A 43 -6.65 -2.96 7.32
C GLU A 43 -5.86 -4.18 6.84
N THR A 44 -5.05 -4.01 5.80
CA THR A 44 -4.15 -5.07 5.31
C THR A 44 -3.13 -5.46 6.37
N LEU A 45 -2.52 -4.50 7.07
CA LEU A 45 -1.54 -4.77 8.13
C LEU A 45 -2.17 -5.41 9.37
N ARG A 46 -3.39 -4.99 9.74
CA ARG A 46 -4.14 -5.57 10.86
C ARG A 46 -4.52 -7.02 10.60
N THR A 47 -4.99 -7.32 9.39
CA THR A 47 -5.41 -8.67 9.00
C THR A 47 -4.24 -9.61 8.77
N ARG A 48 -3.13 -9.12 8.26
CA ARG A 48 -1.93 -9.92 7.94
C ARG A 48 -0.86 -9.85 9.02
N LYS A 49 -1.25 -9.71 10.29
CA LYS A 49 -0.34 -9.72 11.44
C LYS A 49 0.31 -11.11 11.61
N SER A 50 1.24 -11.44 10.73
CA SER A 50 2.19 -12.54 10.83
C SER A 50 3.58 -12.02 10.46
N LEU A 51 4.10 -11.13 11.30
CA LEU A 51 5.54 -10.99 11.48
C LEU A 51 5.83 -11.69 12.81
N ALA A 52 5.88 -13.01 12.75
CA ALA A 52 6.58 -13.82 13.75
C ALA A 52 8.05 -13.87 13.33
#